data_AF-A0AA97KHS6-F1
#
_entry.id   AF-A0AA97KHS6-F1
#
_cell.length_a   1.000
_cell.length_b   1.000
_cell.length_c   1.000
_cell.angle_alpha   90.00
_cell.angle_beta   90.00
_cell.angle_gamma   90.00
#
_symmetry.space_group_name_H-M   'P 1'
#
loop_
_entity.id
_entity.type
_entity.pdbx_description
1 polymer ?
#
loop_
_entity_poly.entity_id
_entity_poly.type
_entity_poly.pdbx_seq_one_letter_code
_entity_poly.pdbx_strand_id
1 'polypeptide(L)'
;MEAAVNTLEAMFQVAESDLDCIQSMLEFETMKGVPGELSQEENPLALVQQLSIMKSRYKMLCERLDKISAEQQESMRSISATLNKTLRLVQKIQQHAGIETLPLSEEQQLAMQQLRCQALKKTDGPVKQNCPKEHQIH
;
A
#
# COMPACT_ATOMS: atom_id res chain seq x y z
N MET A 1 -49.75 15.99 36.51
CA MET A 1 -49.06 15.22 35.45
C MET A 1 -49.13 15.98 34.13
N GLU A 2 -50.32 16.35 33.65
CA GLU A 2 -50.52 17.08 32.38
C GLU A 2 -49.73 18.39 32.26
N ALA A 3 -49.70 19.24 33.29
CA ALA A 3 -48.95 20.50 33.23
C ALA A 3 -47.43 20.31 33.02
N ALA A 4 -46.86 19.26 33.59
CA ALA A 4 -45.45 18.93 33.40
C ALA A 4 -45.18 18.36 31.99
N VAL A 5 -46.12 17.58 31.45
CA VAL A 5 -46.07 17.07 30.08
C VAL A 5 -46.16 18.21 29.07
N ASN A 6 -47.11 19.14 29.24
CA ASN A 6 -47.27 20.30 28.36
C ASN A 6 -46.03 21.23 28.40
N THR A 7 -45.40 21.36 29.58
CA THR A 7 -44.16 22.13 29.72
C THR A 7 -43.01 21.45 28.97
N LEU A 8 -42.91 20.12 29.08
CA LEU A 8 -41.89 19.35 28.38
C LEU A 8 -42.12 19.38 26.86
N GLU A 9 -43.36 19.26 26.40
CA GLU A 9 -43.72 19.40 24.98
C GLU A 9 -43.34 20.78 24.44
N ALA A 10 -43.64 21.85 25.17
CA ALA A 10 -43.23 23.20 24.79
C ALA A 10 -41.70 23.34 24.73
N MET A 11 -40.95 22.74 25.66
CA MET A 11 -39.49 22.74 25.62
C MET A 11 -38.95 22.00 24.38
N PHE A 12 -39.58 20.88 23.97
CA PHE A 12 -39.21 20.18 22.75
C PHE A 12 -39.54 20.98 21.49
N GLN A 13 -40.71 21.61 21.41
CA GLN A 13 -41.08 22.47 20.27
C GLN A 13 -40.11 23.64 20.11
N VAL A 14 -39.72 24.27 21.22
CA VAL A 14 -38.71 25.34 21.22
C VAL A 14 -37.37 24.80 20.73
N ALA A 15 -36.90 23.68 21.29
CA ALA A 15 -35.63 23.09 20.89
C ALA A 15 -35.60 22.66 19.41
N GLU A 16 -36.69 22.09 18.88
CA GLU A 16 -36.81 21.76 17.46
C GLU A 16 -36.75 23.01 16.59
N SER A 17 -37.52 24.06 16.94
CA SER A 17 -37.50 25.32 16.18
C SER A 17 -36.15 26.04 16.24
N ASP A 18 -35.43 25.95 17.36
CA ASP A 18 -34.09 26.50 17.51
C ASP A 18 -33.10 25.76 16.61
N LEU A 19 -33.19 24.42 16.52
CA LEU A 19 -32.37 23.63 15.61
C LEU A 19 -32.65 23.95 14.14
N ASP A 20 -33.92 24.09 13.75
CA ASP A 20 -34.32 24.49 12.40
C ASP A 20 -33.78 25.88 12.02
N CYS A 21 -33.81 26.82 12.98
CA CYS A 21 -33.26 28.16 12.82
C CYS A 21 -31.74 28.13 12.61
N ILE A 22 -31.02 27.35 13.44
CA ILE A 22 -29.57 27.16 13.30
C ILE A 22 -29.22 26.51 11.96
N GLN A 23 -29.95 25.47 11.55
CA GLN A 23 -29.72 24.81 10.27
C GLN A 23 -29.90 25.79 9.10
N SER A 24 -31.01 26.53 9.07
CA SER A 24 -31.29 27.50 8.01
C SER A 24 -30.23 28.59 7.91
N MET A 25 -29.72 29.06 9.05
CA MET A 25 -28.62 30.03 9.11
C MET A 25 -27.32 29.46 8.52
N LEU A 26 -26.96 28.23 8.89
CA LEU A 26 -25.75 27.57 8.38
C LEU A 26 -25.82 27.30 6.88
N GLU A 27 -26.97 26.86 6.37
CA GLU A 27 -27.19 26.65 4.93
C GLU A 27 -27.01 27.96 4.15
N PHE A 28 -27.61 29.06 4.64
CA PHE A 28 -27.47 30.36 4.02
C PHE A 28 -26.02 30.87 4.00
N GLU A 29 -25.31 30.77 5.13
CA GLU A 29 -23.91 31.20 5.22
C GLU A 29 -23.00 30.35 4.34
N THR A 30 -23.22 29.03 4.30
CA THR A 30 -22.47 28.10 3.45
C THR A 30 -22.66 28.42 1.97
N MET A 31 -23.89 28.67 1.53
CA MET A 31 -24.16 29.06 0.14
C MET A 31 -23.60 30.43 -0.22
N LYS A 32 -23.60 31.38 0.73
CA LYS A 32 -23.05 32.73 0.52
C LYS A 32 -21.52 32.75 0.46
N GLY A 33 -20.86 31.88 1.23
CA GLY A 33 -19.40 31.79 1.31
C GLY A 33 -18.74 31.07 0.14
N VAL A 34 -19.52 30.37 -0.69
CA VAL A 34 -19.01 29.55 -1.80
C VAL A 34 -19.29 30.25 -3.14
N PRO A 35 -18.28 30.80 -3.83
CA PRO A 35 -18.45 31.41 -5.14
C PRO A 35 -18.63 30.32 -6.21
N GLY A 36 -19.87 29.92 -6.48
CA GLY A 36 -20.19 28.95 -7.56
C GLY A 36 -19.89 27.49 -7.20
N GLU A 37 -20.05 26.57 -8.17
CA GLU A 37 -19.79 25.14 -7.98
C GLU A 37 -18.33 24.93 -7.51
N LEU A 38 -18.14 24.34 -6.33
CA LEU A 38 -16.81 24.05 -5.77
C LEU A 38 -15.99 23.24 -6.77
N SER A 39 -14.74 23.63 -6.97
CA SER A 39 -13.84 22.84 -7.80
C SER A 39 -13.66 21.43 -7.21
N GLN A 40 -13.32 20.45 -8.05
CA GLN A 40 -13.14 19.06 -7.60
C GLN A 40 -12.07 18.91 -6.50
N GLU A 41 -11.12 19.85 -6.44
CA GLU A 41 -10.07 19.92 -5.41
C GLU A 41 -10.53 20.52 -4.08
N GLU A 42 -11.65 21.24 -4.06
CA GLU A 42 -12.22 21.84 -2.85
C GLU A 42 -13.37 21.01 -2.29
N ASN A 43 -13.93 20.10 -3.09
CA ASN A 43 -15.00 19.21 -2.66
C ASN A 43 -14.46 18.01 -1.85
N PRO A 44 -14.74 17.92 -0.54
CA PRO A 44 -14.22 16.85 0.31
C PRO A 44 -14.73 15.46 -0.11
N LEU A 45 -15.96 15.35 -0.64
CA LEU A 45 -16.50 14.08 -1.13
C LEU A 45 -15.73 13.60 -2.35
N ALA A 46 -15.43 14.51 -3.29
CA ALA A 46 -14.65 14.18 -4.48
C ALA A 46 -13.22 13.78 -4.11
N LEU A 47 -12.58 14.49 -3.18
CA LEU A 47 -11.24 14.15 -2.68
C LEU A 47 -11.19 12.76 -2.05
N VAL A 48 -12.17 12.39 -1.21
CA VAL A 48 -12.23 11.07 -0.59
C VAL A 48 -12.35 9.95 -1.65
N GLN A 49 -13.16 10.17 -2.69
CA GLN A 49 -13.27 9.22 -3.80
C GLN A 49 -11.95 9.06 -4.56
N GLN A 50 -11.28 10.18 -4.89
CA GLN A 50 -9.98 10.15 -5.57
C GLN A 50 -8.90 9.46 -4.72
N LEU A 51 -8.86 9.75 -3.43
CA LEU A 51 -7.95 9.10 -2.48
C LEU A 51 -8.18 7.59 -2.41
N SER A 52 -9.44 7.14 -2.43
CA SER A 52 -9.77 5.72 -2.45
C SER A 52 -9.25 5.01 -3.71
N ILE A 53 -9.45 5.63 -4.88
CA ILE A 53 -8.92 5.13 -6.16
C ILE A 53 -7.39 5.06 -6.12
N MET A 54 -6.73 6.11 -5.68
CA MET A 54 -5.27 6.17 -5.60
C MET A 54 -4.71 5.12 -4.64
N LYS A 55 -5.35 4.94 -3.47
CA LYS A 55 -4.99 3.92 -2.48
C LYS A 55 -5.11 2.51 -3.06
N SER A 56 -6.18 2.23 -3.81
CA SER A 56 -6.38 0.95 -4.49
C SER A 56 -5.29 0.68 -5.52
N ARG A 57 -4.97 1.67 -6.37
CA ARG A 57 -3.90 1.57 -7.37
C ARG A 57 -2.53 1.36 -6.73
N TYR A 58 -2.23 2.08 -5.66
CA TYR A 58 -0.99 1.92 -4.91
C TYR A 58 -0.86 0.50 -4.34
N LYS A 59 -1.92 -0.01 -3.72
CA LYS A 59 -1.95 -1.38 -3.19
C LYS A 59 -1.68 -2.43 -4.27
N MET A 60 -2.35 -2.32 -5.42
CA MET A 60 -2.13 -3.20 -6.57
C MET A 60 -0.67 -3.14 -7.07
N LEU A 61 -0.08 -1.95 -7.10
CA LEU A 61 1.31 -1.77 -7.53
C LEU A 61 2.29 -2.43 -6.55
N CYS A 62 2.07 -2.28 -5.24
CA CYS A 62 2.86 -2.96 -4.21
C CYS A 62 2.78 -4.48 -4.36
N GLU A 63 1.57 -5.04 -4.47
CA GLU A 63 1.38 -6.49 -4.65
C GLU A 63 2.09 -7.01 -5.91
N ARG A 64 2.04 -6.24 -7.00
CA ARG A 64 2.74 -6.60 -8.25
C ARG A 64 4.26 -6.54 -8.07
N LEU A 65 4.76 -5.52 -7.38
CA LEU A 65 6.20 -5.37 -7.12
C LEU A 65 6.71 -6.51 -6.24
N ASP A 66 5.96 -6.88 -5.20
CA ASP A 66 6.30 -7.99 -4.31
C ASP A 66 6.37 -9.32 -5.09
N LYS A 67 5.41 -9.56 -5.98
CA LYS A 67 5.42 -10.73 -6.86
C LYS A 67 6.65 -10.75 -7.78
N ILE A 68 6.95 -9.64 -8.45
CA ILE A 68 8.12 -9.52 -9.33
C ILE A 68 9.40 -9.75 -8.54
N SER A 69 9.52 -9.16 -7.35
CA SER A 69 10.68 -9.32 -6.49
C SER A 69 10.88 -10.77 -6.07
N ALA A 70 9.81 -11.47 -5.68
CA ALA A 70 9.86 -12.88 -5.33
C ALA A 70 10.28 -13.76 -6.53
N GLU A 71 9.72 -13.51 -7.71
CA GLU A 71 10.08 -14.23 -8.94
C GLU A 71 11.54 -13.96 -9.36
N GLN A 72 12.01 -12.72 -9.27
CA GLN A 72 13.41 -12.37 -9.53
C GLN A 72 14.36 -13.07 -8.56
N GLN A 73 14.01 -13.08 -7.27
CA GLN A 73 14.81 -13.74 -6.24
C GLN A 73 14.90 -15.25 -6.51
N GLU A 74 13.79 -15.90 -6.86
CA GLU A 74 13.77 -17.32 -7.16
C GLU A 74 14.54 -17.64 -8.46
N SER A 75 14.36 -16.83 -9.50
CA SER A 75 15.12 -16.95 -10.74
C SER A 75 16.63 -16.87 -10.49
N MET A 76 17.09 -15.87 -9.73
CA MET A 76 18.51 -15.74 -9.37
C MET A 76 19.04 -16.91 -8.56
N ARG A 77 18.26 -17.45 -7.62
CA ARG A 77 18.63 -18.67 -6.88
C ARG A 77 18.77 -19.86 -7.83
N SER A 78 17.83 -20.05 -8.74
CA SER A 78 17.84 -21.14 -9.72
C SER A 78 19.05 -21.05 -10.66
N ILE A 79 19.33 -19.87 -11.21
CA ILE A 79 20.51 -19.60 -12.05
C ILE A 79 21.79 -19.93 -11.26
N SER A 80 21.91 -19.40 -10.04
CA SER A 80 23.08 -19.64 -9.18
C SER A 80 23.28 -21.13 -8.88
N ALA A 81 22.19 -21.85 -8.58
CA ALA A 81 22.26 -23.29 -8.31
C ALA A 81 22.67 -24.09 -9.56
N THR A 82 22.16 -23.72 -10.72
CA THR A 82 22.48 -24.37 -11.99
C THR A 82 23.95 -24.13 -12.36
N LEU A 83 24.43 -22.89 -12.29
CA LEU A 83 25.83 -22.56 -12.54
C LEU A 83 26.77 -23.34 -11.60
N ASN A 84 26.46 -23.41 -10.31
CA ASN A 84 27.25 -24.19 -9.35
C ASN A 84 27.25 -25.70 -9.63
N LYS A 85 26.16 -26.26 -10.15
CA LYS A 85 26.09 -27.67 -10.56
C LYS A 85 26.95 -27.91 -11.80
N THR A 86 26.81 -27.06 -12.82
CA THR A 86 27.58 -27.15 -14.07
C THR A 86 29.07 -27.00 -13.80
N LEU A 87 29.47 -26.03 -12.98
CA LEU A 87 30.88 -25.84 -12.62
C LEU A 87 31.48 -27.09 -11.96
N ARG A 88 30.76 -27.69 -11.00
CA ARG A 88 31.19 -28.94 -10.36
C ARG A 88 31.27 -30.10 -11.34
N LEU A 89 30.37 -30.17 -12.33
CA LEU A 89 30.43 -31.21 -13.36
C LEU A 89 31.65 -31.03 -14.26
N VAL A 90 31.93 -29.81 -14.72
CA VAL A 90 33.11 -29.49 -15.52
C VAL A 90 34.39 -29.83 -14.77
N GLN A 91 34.48 -29.48 -13.49
CA GLN A 91 35.63 -29.83 -12.65
C GLN A 91 35.85 -31.35 -12.56
N LYS A 92 34.78 -32.14 -12.39
CA LYS A 92 34.88 -33.61 -12.38
C LYS A 92 35.38 -34.17 -13.72
N ILE A 93 34.91 -33.62 -14.84
CA ILE A 93 35.34 -34.02 -16.18
C ILE A 93 36.83 -33.69 -16.37
N GLN A 94 37.27 -32.51 -15.98
CA GLN A 94 38.68 -32.10 -16.05
C GLN A 94 39.58 -33.01 -15.22
N GLN A 95 39.17 -33.34 -13.99
CA GLN A 95 39.89 -34.29 -13.12
C GLN A 95 40.01 -35.68 -13.77
N HIS A 96 38.93 -36.19 -14.36
CA HIS A 96 38.96 -37.50 -15.04
C HIS A 96 39.81 -37.47 -16.32
N ALA A 97 39.86 -36.33 -17.02
CA ALA A 97 40.68 -36.15 -18.23
C ALA A 97 42.16 -35.85 -17.93
N GLY A 98 42.56 -35.75 -16.66
CA GLY A 98 43.93 -35.39 -16.26
C GLY A 98 44.32 -33.95 -16.61
N ILE A 99 43.34 -33.06 -16.78
CA ILE A 99 43.56 -31.64 -17.08
C ILE A 99 43.72 -30.88 -15.76
N GLU A 100 44.73 -30.01 -15.67
CA GLU A 100 44.95 -29.16 -14.52
C GLU A 100 43.75 -28.19 -14.33
N THR A 101 43.21 -28.15 -13.11
CA THR A 101 42.06 -27.30 -12.78
C THR A 101 42.57 -25.95 -12.28
N LEU A 102 42.46 -24.91 -13.12
CA LEU A 102 42.71 -23.55 -12.66
C LEU A 102 41.58 -23.07 -11.75
N PRO A 103 41.91 -22.29 -10.69
CA PRO A 103 40.91 -21.57 -9.94
C PRO A 103 40.15 -20.57 -10.84
N LEU A 104 38.92 -20.26 -10.45
CA LEU A 104 38.14 -19.23 -11.12
C LEU A 104 38.88 -17.88 -11.08
N SER A 105 38.75 -17.11 -12.16
CA SER A 105 39.27 -15.74 -12.16
C SER A 105 38.55 -14.87 -11.13
N GLU A 106 39.18 -13.78 -10.72
CA GLU A 106 38.59 -12.81 -9.79
C GLU A 106 37.24 -12.28 -10.28
N GLU A 107 37.13 -12.00 -11.59
CA GLU A 107 35.88 -11.57 -12.22
C GLU A 107 34.76 -12.62 -12.09
N GLN A 108 35.08 -13.90 -12.31
CA GLN A 108 34.12 -15.00 -12.19
C GLN A 108 33.68 -15.19 -10.73
N GLN A 109 34.61 -15.04 -9.80
CA GLN A 109 34.34 -15.17 -8.37
C GLN A 109 33.44 -14.02 -7.87
N LEU A 110 33.70 -12.80 -8.33
CA LEU A 110 32.87 -11.63 -8.06
C LEU A 110 31.47 -11.78 -8.66
N ALA A 111 31.35 -12.26 -9.90
CA ALA A 111 30.05 -12.49 -10.54
C ALA A 111 29.20 -13.51 -9.74
N MET A 112 29.80 -14.60 -9.25
CA MET A 112 29.09 -15.55 -8.38
C MET A 112 28.66 -14.92 -7.04
N GLN A 113 29.51 -14.07 -6.46
CA GLN A 113 29.18 -13.36 -5.22
C GLN A 113 28.02 -12.38 -5.43
N GLN A 114 28.00 -11.64 -6.54
CA GLN A 114 26.92 -10.72 -6.89
C GLN A 114 25.58 -11.45 -7.04
N LEU A 115 25.56 -12.59 -7.73
CA LEU A 115 24.37 -13.43 -7.86
C LEU A 115 23.85 -13.91 -6.49
N ARG A 116 24.78 -14.25 -5.57
CA ARG A 116 24.44 -14.69 -4.21
C ARG A 116 23.91 -13.56 -3.33
N CYS A 117 24.49 -12.36 -3.43
CA CYS A 117 24.07 -11.18 -2.67
C CYS A 117 22.72 -10.62 -3.17
N GLN A 118 22.48 -10.60 -4.48
CA GLN A 118 21.20 -10.15 -5.04
C GLN A 118 20.05 -11.09 -4.67
N ALA A 119 20.30 -12.39 -4.51
CA ALA A 119 19.33 -13.33 -3.97
C ALA A 119 18.98 -13.10 -2.48
N LEU A 120 19.75 -12.29 -1.73
CA LEU A 120 19.58 -12.08 -0.29
C LEU A 120 19.02 -10.69 0.08
N LYS A 121 18.97 -9.74 -0.86
CA LYS A 121 18.36 -8.42 -0.61
C LYS A 121 16.86 -8.60 -0.35
N LYS A 122 16.49 -8.82 0.91
CA LYS A 122 15.16 -8.53 1.41
C LYS A 122 15.01 -7.02 1.28
N THR A 123 14.17 -6.61 0.35
CA THR A 123 13.57 -5.28 0.39
C THR A 123 12.81 -5.20 1.70
N ASP A 124 13.39 -4.53 2.70
CA ASP A 124 12.65 -4.08 3.87
C ASP A 124 11.48 -3.24 3.34
N GLY A 125 10.27 -3.81 3.40
CA GLY A 125 9.05 -3.15 2.96
C GLY A 125 8.78 -1.92 3.85
N PRO A 126 8.20 -0.85 3.29
CA PRO A 126 7.84 0.30 4.12
C PRO A 126 6.74 -0.11 5.10
N VAL A 127 7.03 0.15 6.38
CA VAL A 127 6.17 0.33 7.55
C VAL A 127 4.68 0.04 7.32
N LYS A 128 4.16 -0.96 8.05
CA LYS A 128 2.72 -1.16 8.30
C LYS A 128 2.10 0.14 8.82
N GLN A 129 1.39 0.88 7.97
CA GLN A 129 0.46 1.90 8.44
C GLN A 129 -0.90 1.23 8.67
N ASN A 130 -1.24 1.03 9.94
CA ASN A 130 -2.55 0.59 10.40
C ASN A 130 -3.63 1.48 9.77
N CYS A 131 -4.49 0.89 8.92
CA CYS A 131 -5.79 1.47 8.65
C CYS A 131 -6.73 1.07 9.80
N PRO A 132 -7.37 2.00 10.51
CA PRO A 132 -8.41 1.65 11.48
C PRO A 132 -9.58 0.98 10.75
N LYS A 133 -10.12 -0.07 11.37
CA LYS A 133 -11.29 -0.81 10.88
C LYS A 133 -12.49 0.14 10.87
N GLU A 134 -13.12 0.27 9.71
CA GLU A 134 -14.43 0.91 9.56
C GLU A 134 -15.40 0.22 10.52
N HIS A 135 -15.98 1.01 11.42
CA HIS A 135 -17.09 0.56 12.24
C HIS A 135 -18.34 0.61 11.35
N GLN A 136 -18.92 -0.56 11.08
CA GLN A 136 -20.30 -0.65 10.64
C GLN A 136 -21.17 -0.13 11.78
N ILE A 137 -21.83 1.01 11.56
CA ILE A 137 -22.97 1.42 12.38
C ILE A 137 -24.20 0.99 11.60
N HIS A 138 -24.99 0.17 12.28
CA HIS A 138 -26.23 -0.43 11.83
C HIS A 138 -27.42 0.46 12.20
#